data_AF-A0A939F1D3-F1
#
_entry.id   AF-A0A939F1D3-F1
#
_cell.length_a   1.000
_cell.length_b   1.000
_cell.length_c   1.000
_cell.angle_alpha   90.00
_cell.angle_beta   90.00
_cell.angle_gamma   90.00
#
_symmetry.space_group_name_H-M   'P 1'
#
loop_
_entity.id
_entity.type
_entity.pdbx_description
1 polymer ?
#
loop_
_entity_poly.entity_id
_entity_poly.type
_entity_poly.pdbx_seq_one_letter_code
_entity_poly.pdbx_strand_id
1 'polypeptide(L)'
;MKDMEAVYVDGVVTAEEIKETITGLFSSLSPFQWNLFDGDAEPEGFDSSNPKHVFFATSVSNDSTEFNLKIWFFMNQSAHADEREQLIAKTLSAKFHLRTLVPFTHPKQPLDPFYDIVFIDGISFLADDSQVEFDSEDGNKGVVKILHPYELPVLHFDGVGNLLNV
;
A
#
# COMPACT_ATOMS: atom_id res chain seq x y z
N MET A 1 16.52 -2.75 4.89
CA MET A 1 15.15 -3.19 4.56
C MET A 1 14.30 -1.94 4.54
N LYS A 2 14.23 -1.25 3.39
CA LYS A 2 13.41 -0.04 3.24
C LYS A 2 12.67 0.02 1.90
N ASP A 3 12.53 -1.13 1.24
CA ASP A 3 12.09 -1.23 -0.16
C ASP A 3 10.86 -2.15 -0.27
N MET A 4 9.89 -2.02 0.63
CA MET A 4 8.66 -2.81 0.61
C MET A 4 7.49 -1.84 0.66
N GLU A 5 6.70 -1.77 -0.41
CA GLU A 5 5.50 -0.94 -0.43
C GLU A 5 4.44 -1.59 0.47
N ALA A 6 3.77 -0.79 1.30
CA ALA A 6 2.75 -1.27 2.22
C ALA A 6 1.49 -0.42 2.18
N VAL A 7 0.37 -1.00 1.73
CA VAL A 7 -0.93 -0.33 1.75
C VAL A 7 -1.78 -0.90 2.87
N TYR A 8 -2.34 -0.02 3.69
CA TYR A 8 -3.32 -0.40 4.70
C TYR A 8 -4.72 -0.08 4.22
N VAL A 9 -5.68 -0.97 4.46
CA VAL A 9 -7.04 -0.88 3.93
C VAL A 9 -8.05 -1.05 5.04
N ASP A 10 -8.99 -0.11 5.11
CA ASP A 10 -10.14 -0.16 6.01
C ASP A 10 -11.25 -0.98 5.32
N GLY A 11 -11.18 -2.31 5.48
CA GLY A 11 -12.11 -3.24 4.84
C GLY A 11 -11.44 -4.51 4.31
N VAL A 12 -12.07 -5.10 3.30
CA VAL A 12 -11.63 -6.37 2.69
C VAL A 12 -11.39 -6.14 1.21
N VAL A 13 -10.22 -6.58 0.74
CA VAL A 13 -9.87 -6.69 -0.67
C VAL A 13 -9.34 -8.09 -0.90
N THR A 14 -9.90 -8.78 -1.87
CA THR A 14 -9.49 -10.15 -2.22
C THR A 14 -8.19 -10.17 -3.01
N ALA A 15 -7.51 -11.32 -3.00
CA ALA A 15 -6.29 -11.50 -3.78
C ALA A 15 -6.51 -11.25 -5.28
N GLU A 16 -7.67 -11.64 -5.84
CA GLU A 16 -7.98 -11.39 -7.25
C GLU A 16 -8.18 -9.90 -7.55
N GLU A 17 -8.84 -9.16 -6.65
CA GLU A 17 -8.98 -7.69 -6.77
C GLU A 17 -7.63 -6.97 -6.68
N ILE A 18 -6.73 -7.44 -5.81
CA ILE A 18 -5.35 -6.94 -5.73
C ILE A 18 -4.61 -7.22 -7.04
N LYS A 19 -4.64 -8.46 -7.54
CA LYS A 19 -4.01 -8.84 -8.82
C LYS A 19 -4.54 -8.01 -9.99
N GLU A 20 -5.85 -7.81 -10.06
CA GLU A 20 -6.49 -7.02 -11.10
C GLU A 20 -6.05 -5.55 -11.02
N THR A 21 -5.95 -5.00 -9.81
CA THR A 21 -5.48 -3.63 -9.59
C THR A 21 -4.02 -3.46 -10.05
N ILE A 22 -3.13 -4.38 -9.64
CA ILE A 22 -1.71 -4.34 -10.05
C ILE A 22 -1.57 -4.50 -11.55
N THR A 23 -2.29 -5.43 -12.17
CA THR A 23 -2.25 -5.64 -13.63
C THR A 23 -2.84 -4.46 -14.39
N GLY A 24 -3.85 -3.79 -13.82
CA GLY A 24 -4.44 -2.58 -14.40
C GLY A 24 -3.51 -1.37 -14.35
N LEU A 25 -2.72 -1.23 -13.27
CA LEU A 25 -1.75 -0.15 -13.12
C LEU A 25 -0.45 -0.41 -13.89
N PHE A 26 0.02 -1.66 -13.86
CA PHE A 26 1.31 -2.08 -14.41
C PHE A 26 1.09 -3.28 -15.33
N SER A 27 0.69 -2.99 -16.56
CA SER A 27 0.18 -3.98 -17.53
C SER A 27 1.19 -5.06 -17.96
N SER A 28 2.46 -4.92 -17.61
CA SER A 28 3.52 -5.89 -17.92
C SER A 28 3.92 -6.73 -16.72
N LEU A 29 3.35 -6.48 -15.53
CA LEU A 29 3.60 -7.28 -14.33
C LEU A 29 2.67 -8.50 -14.27
N SER A 30 3.11 -9.50 -13.54
CA SER A 30 2.38 -10.73 -13.22
C SER A 30 2.40 -10.92 -11.71
N PRO A 31 1.34 -10.50 -10.99
CA PRO A 31 1.28 -10.55 -9.54
C PRO A 31 0.90 -11.93 -9.01
N PHE A 32 1.65 -12.40 -8.02
CA PHE A 32 1.40 -13.65 -7.29
C PHE A 32 1.09 -13.36 -5.83
N GLN A 33 0.10 -14.03 -5.25
CA GLN A 33 -0.09 -13.98 -3.80
C GLN A 33 0.88 -14.96 -3.15
N TRP A 34 1.65 -14.49 -2.17
CA TRP A 34 2.56 -15.34 -1.38
C TRP A 34 2.73 -14.78 0.03
N ASN A 35 2.07 -15.38 1.03
CA ASN A 35 2.26 -15.00 2.43
C ASN A 35 3.50 -15.69 3.01
N LEU A 36 4.68 -15.19 2.64
CA LEU A 36 5.98 -15.72 3.07
C LEU A 36 6.09 -15.93 4.59
N PHE A 37 5.48 -15.03 5.37
CA PHE A 37 5.56 -15.05 6.83
C PHE A 37 4.68 -16.11 7.49
N ASP A 38 3.72 -16.68 6.76
CA ASP A 38 2.83 -17.74 7.23
C ASP A 38 3.36 -19.15 6.89
N GLY A 39 4.52 -19.22 6.23
CA GLY A 39 5.13 -20.48 5.80
C GLY A 39 4.51 -21.06 4.53
N ASP A 40 3.79 -20.24 3.75
CA ASP A 40 3.20 -20.64 2.47
C ASP A 40 4.26 -21.14 1.49
N ALA A 41 3.92 -22.20 0.76
CA ALA A 41 4.74 -22.68 -0.35
C ALA A 41 4.82 -21.62 -1.47
N GLU A 42 5.93 -21.60 -2.20
CA GLU A 42 6.09 -20.75 -3.37
C GLU A 42 4.95 -20.99 -4.37
N PRO A 43 4.28 -19.93 -4.87
CA PRO A 43 3.17 -20.08 -5.79
C PRO A 43 3.62 -20.71 -7.11
N GLU A 44 2.78 -21.59 -7.65
CA GLU A 44 3.04 -22.25 -8.92
C GLU A 44 3.25 -21.23 -10.05
N GLY A 45 4.36 -21.38 -10.79
CA GLY A 45 4.71 -20.51 -11.91
C GLY A 45 5.40 -19.20 -11.52
N PHE A 46 5.61 -18.92 -10.23
CA PHE A 46 6.48 -17.83 -9.81
C PHE A 46 7.93 -18.10 -10.23
N ASP A 47 8.63 -17.04 -10.60
CA ASP A 47 10.04 -17.11 -11.03
C ASP A 47 10.72 -15.82 -10.57
N SER A 48 11.50 -15.93 -9.50
CA SER A 48 12.23 -14.80 -8.91
C SER A 48 13.28 -14.20 -9.85
N SER A 49 13.66 -14.88 -10.93
CA SER A 49 14.56 -14.34 -11.94
C SER A 49 13.83 -13.52 -13.02
N ASN A 50 12.50 -13.63 -13.11
CA ASN A 50 11.70 -12.89 -14.06
C ASN A 50 11.32 -11.51 -13.49
N PRO A 51 11.82 -10.39 -14.04
CA PRO A 51 11.57 -9.05 -13.49
C PRO A 51 10.09 -8.62 -13.55
N LYS A 52 9.26 -9.34 -14.31
CA LYS A 52 7.81 -9.10 -14.40
C LYS A 52 7.02 -9.83 -13.32
N HIS A 53 7.60 -10.87 -12.72
CA HIS A 53 6.96 -11.61 -11.64
C HIS A 53 7.18 -10.84 -10.35
N VAL A 54 6.07 -10.38 -9.77
CA VAL A 54 6.04 -9.67 -8.49
C VAL A 54 5.12 -10.43 -7.57
N PHE A 55 5.29 -10.28 -6.26
CA PHE A 55 4.38 -10.92 -5.32
C PHE A 55 3.87 -9.95 -4.28
N PHE A 56 2.77 -10.32 -3.64
CA PHE A 56 2.19 -9.59 -2.54
C PHE A 56 1.79 -10.54 -1.42
N ALA A 57 1.83 -10.03 -0.20
CA ALA A 57 1.36 -10.71 1.00
C ALA A 57 0.27 -9.87 1.66
N THR A 58 -0.61 -10.52 2.41
CA THR A 58 -1.70 -9.86 3.13
C THR A 58 -1.73 -10.33 4.58
N SER A 59 -1.99 -9.42 5.51
CA SER A 59 -2.26 -9.76 6.91
C SER A 59 -3.45 -8.97 7.41
N VAL A 60 -4.31 -9.63 8.18
CA VAL A 60 -5.47 -9.00 8.81
C VAL A 60 -5.21 -8.88 10.30
N SER A 61 -5.20 -7.66 10.82
CA SER A 61 -5.16 -7.39 12.25
C SER A 61 -6.56 -7.50 12.84
N ASN A 62 -6.75 -8.40 13.81
CA ASN A 62 -8.03 -8.52 14.51
C ASN A 62 -8.23 -7.44 15.59
N ASP A 63 -7.16 -6.73 15.95
CA ASP A 63 -7.15 -5.78 17.07
C ASP A 63 -7.25 -4.33 16.61
N SER A 64 -7.19 -4.06 15.30
CA SER A 64 -7.34 -2.71 14.75
C SER A 64 -8.79 -2.45 14.34
N THR A 65 -9.32 -1.28 14.69
CA THR A 65 -10.69 -0.88 14.32
C THR A 65 -10.76 -0.17 12.97
N GLU A 66 -9.64 0.37 12.49
CA GLU A 66 -9.49 0.96 11.16
C GLU A 66 -8.26 0.33 10.47
N PHE A 67 -8.24 0.35 9.14
CA PHE A 67 -7.05 -0.04 8.35
C PHE A 67 -6.51 -1.45 8.71
N ASN A 68 -7.43 -2.37 8.95
CA ASN A 68 -7.17 -3.70 9.52
C ASN A 68 -6.48 -4.66 8.54
N LEU A 69 -6.63 -4.47 7.24
CA LEU A 69 -5.94 -5.25 6.22
C LEU A 69 -4.66 -4.52 5.81
N LYS A 70 -3.52 -5.18 5.99
CA LYS A 70 -2.23 -4.74 5.45
C LYS A 70 -1.85 -5.57 4.24
N ILE A 71 -1.46 -4.89 3.17
CA ILE A 71 -0.99 -5.51 1.92
C ILE A 71 0.46 -5.06 1.71
N TRP A 72 1.36 -6.02 1.61
CA TRP A 72 2.75 -5.76 1.23
C TRP A 72 2.95 -6.12 -0.24
N PHE A 73 3.59 -5.24 -0.99
CA PHE A 73 4.03 -5.50 -2.35
C PHE A 73 5.54 -5.66 -2.38
N PHE A 74 5.99 -6.64 -3.15
CA PHE A 74 7.38 -6.97 -3.35
C PHE A 74 7.68 -6.81 -4.84
N MET A 75 7.89 -5.55 -5.22
CA MET A 75 8.21 -5.15 -6.59
C MET A 75 9.71 -5.31 -6.83
N ASN A 76 10.10 -5.66 -8.06
CA ASN A 76 11.52 -5.77 -8.42
C ASN A 76 12.19 -4.39 -8.58
N GLN A 77 11.39 -3.34 -8.73
CA GLN A 77 11.83 -1.95 -8.90
C GLN A 77 11.97 -1.30 -7.51
N SER A 78 13.19 -0.94 -7.08
CA SER A 78 13.38 -0.29 -5.77
C SER A 78 13.16 1.23 -5.79
N ALA A 79 13.36 1.88 -6.93
CA ALA A 79 13.13 3.32 -7.06
C ALA A 79 11.64 3.65 -7.08
N HIS A 80 11.24 4.75 -6.44
CA HIS A 80 9.86 5.26 -6.43
C HIS A 80 8.81 4.35 -5.77
N ALA A 81 9.22 3.63 -4.71
CA ALA A 81 8.34 2.76 -3.93
C ALA A 81 7.17 3.56 -3.31
N ASP A 82 7.47 4.65 -2.61
CA ASP A 82 6.47 5.50 -1.96
C ASP A 82 5.41 6.03 -2.95
N GLU A 83 5.85 6.44 -4.15
CA GLU A 83 4.95 6.94 -5.18
C GLU A 83 4.07 5.85 -5.81
N ARG A 84 4.61 4.63 -5.98
CA ARG A 84 3.79 3.48 -6.40
C ARG A 84 2.78 3.09 -5.32
N GLU A 85 3.20 3.09 -4.07
CA GLU A 85 2.34 2.78 -2.92
C GLU A 85 1.14 3.74 -2.88
N GLN A 86 1.38 5.04 -3.02
CA GLN A 86 0.34 6.06 -3.15
C GLN A 86 -0.60 5.80 -4.34
N LEU A 87 -0.06 5.43 -5.50
CA LEU A 87 -0.86 5.13 -6.69
C LEU A 87 -1.75 3.89 -6.49
N ILE A 88 -1.20 2.82 -5.91
CA ILE A 88 -1.94 1.59 -5.62
C ILE A 88 -3.05 1.88 -4.61
N ALA A 89 -2.73 2.53 -3.48
CA ALA A 89 -3.70 2.88 -2.45
C ALA A 89 -4.84 3.75 -3.00
N LYS A 90 -4.52 4.81 -3.73
CA LYS A 90 -5.50 5.65 -4.42
C LYS A 90 -6.43 4.85 -5.32
N THR A 91 -5.87 3.92 -6.08
CA THR A 91 -6.62 3.11 -7.05
C THR A 91 -7.55 2.13 -6.34
N LEU A 92 -7.07 1.44 -5.30
CA LEU A 92 -7.90 0.58 -4.46
C LEU A 92 -9.05 1.36 -3.82
N SER A 93 -8.75 2.51 -3.22
CA SER A 93 -9.75 3.39 -2.60
C SER A 93 -10.82 3.83 -3.61
N ALA A 94 -10.42 4.31 -4.79
CA ALA A 94 -11.35 4.77 -5.81
C ALA A 94 -12.19 3.64 -6.42
N LYS A 95 -11.59 2.48 -6.68
CA LYS A 95 -12.24 1.36 -7.36
C LYS A 95 -13.24 0.64 -6.48
N PHE A 96 -12.93 0.49 -5.19
CA PHE A 96 -13.70 -0.31 -4.26
C PHE A 96 -14.47 0.50 -3.21
N HIS A 97 -14.42 1.84 -3.29
CA HIS A 97 -15.08 2.75 -2.34
C HIS A 97 -14.63 2.50 -0.88
N LEU A 98 -13.32 2.31 -0.69
CA LEU A 98 -12.69 2.01 0.60
C LEU A 98 -11.82 3.18 1.08
N ARG A 99 -11.51 3.20 2.37
CA ARG A 99 -10.41 4.02 2.89
C ARG A 99 -9.12 3.23 2.81
N THR A 100 -8.07 3.85 2.31
CA THR A 100 -6.72 3.27 2.31
C THR A 100 -5.73 4.26 2.89
N LEU A 101 -4.68 3.75 3.53
CA LEU A 101 -3.64 4.53 4.18
C LEU A 101 -2.26 4.07 3.72
N VAL A 102 -1.37 5.05 3.52
CA VAL A 102 0.04 4.85 3.20
C VAL A 102 0.91 5.76 4.07
N PRO A 103 2.00 5.26 4.67
CA PRO A 103 2.99 6.09 5.36
C PRO A 103 3.50 7.25 4.50
N PHE A 104 3.68 8.42 5.10
CA PHE A 104 4.06 9.62 4.36
C PHE A 104 5.07 10.50 5.10
N THR A 105 6.23 10.71 4.47
CA THR A 105 7.21 11.68 4.98
C THR A 105 6.83 13.10 4.55
N HIS A 106 6.29 13.89 5.48
CA HIS A 106 5.88 15.26 5.17
C HIS A 106 7.09 16.15 4.77
N PRO A 107 7.10 16.82 3.60
CA PRO A 107 8.29 17.54 3.09
C PRO A 107 8.80 18.66 3.99
N LYS A 108 7.90 19.31 4.75
CA LYS A 108 8.27 20.39 5.69
C LYS A 108 8.59 19.87 7.10
N GLN A 109 8.27 18.61 7.40
CA GLN A 109 8.45 17.99 8.70
C GLN A 109 8.97 16.54 8.53
N PRO A 110 10.13 16.34 7.89
CA PRO A 110 10.58 15.01 7.45
C PRO A 110 11.03 14.09 8.59
N LEU A 111 11.10 14.61 9.82
CA LEU A 111 11.45 13.85 11.02
C LEU A 111 10.24 13.47 11.85
N ASP A 112 9.05 13.94 11.46
CA ASP A 112 7.79 13.55 12.10
C ASP A 112 7.33 12.23 11.48
N PRO A 113 7.33 11.12 12.25
CA PRO A 113 7.01 9.80 11.70
C PRO A 113 5.51 9.55 11.60
N PHE A 114 4.67 10.48 12.06
CA PHE A 114 3.24 10.23 12.29
C PHE A 114 2.32 10.68 11.14
N TYR A 115 2.89 11.13 10.03
CA TYR A 115 2.09 11.57 8.90
C TYR A 115 1.81 10.41 7.93
N ASP A 116 0.56 10.36 7.50
CA ASP A 116 0.11 9.44 6.45
C ASP A 116 -0.64 10.20 5.37
N ILE A 117 -0.81 9.55 4.21
CA ILE A 117 -1.87 9.90 3.27
C ILE A 117 -3.00 8.89 3.40
N VAL A 118 -4.20 9.39 3.69
CA VAL A 118 -5.44 8.61 3.59
C VAL A 118 -6.14 8.95 2.29
N PHE A 119 -6.53 7.93 1.54
CA PHE A 119 -7.43 8.07 0.40
C PHE A 119 -8.84 7.65 0.77
N ILE A 120 -9.82 8.46 0.38
CA ILE A 120 -11.26 8.19 0.50
C ILE A 120 -11.87 8.41 -0.87
N ASP A 121 -12.43 7.38 -1.50
CA ASP A 121 -12.89 7.40 -2.89
C ASP A 121 -11.83 7.97 -3.86
N GLY A 122 -10.55 7.66 -3.62
CA GLY A 122 -9.42 8.16 -4.41
C GLY A 122 -9.02 9.62 -4.17
N ILE A 123 -9.66 10.31 -3.24
CA ILE A 123 -9.31 11.68 -2.83
C ILE A 123 -8.30 11.60 -1.67
N SER A 124 -7.17 12.30 -1.79
CA SER A 124 -6.09 12.27 -0.81
C SER A 124 -6.24 13.33 0.30
N PHE A 125 -5.99 12.90 1.53
CA PHE A 125 -5.98 13.74 2.73
C PHE A 125 -4.69 13.49 3.52
N LEU A 126 -4.12 14.55 4.07
CA LEU A 126 -3.07 14.41 5.08
C LEU A 126 -3.72 13.93 6.37
N ALA A 127 -3.13 12.92 6.99
CA ALA A 127 -3.59 12.34 8.23
C ALA A 127 -2.47 12.26 9.27
N ASP A 128 -2.87 12.07 10.52
CA ASP A 128 -1.99 11.95 11.69
C ASP A 128 -2.37 10.68 12.46
N ASP A 129 -1.40 9.78 12.63
CA ASP A 129 -1.53 8.51 13.35
C ASP A 129 -0.80 8.51 14.71
N SER A 130 -0.40 9.67 15.24
CA SER A 130 0.38 9.77 16.49
C SER A 130 -0.30 9.20 17.73
N GLN A 131 -1.61 8.95 17.64
CA GLN A 131 -2.41 8.31 18.69
C GLN A 131 -2.69 6.83 18.40
N VAL A 132 -2.23 6.32 17.25
CA VAL A 132 -2.42 4.94 16.80
C VAL A 132 -1.21 4.11 17.18
N GLU A 133 -1.46 3.10 18.01
CA GLU A 133 -0.46 2.09 18.32
C GLU A 133 -0.78 0.82 17.54
N PHE A 134 -0.22 0.68 16.34
CA PHE A 134 -0.47 -0.50 15.50
C PHE A 134 -0.08 -1.82 16.19
N ASP A 135 0.90 -1.77 17.10
CA ASP A 135 1.48 -2.92 17.81
C ASP A 135 1.13 -3.00 19.31
N SER A 136 0.15 -2.25 19.83
CA SER A 136 -0.16 -2.32 21.27
C SER A 136 -0.96 -3.55 21.68
N GLU A 137 -0.49 -4.21 22.75
CA GLU A 137 -1.13 -5.37 23.39
C GLU A 137 -2.37 -4.97 24.23
N ASP A 138 -2.50 -3.68 24.59
CA ASP A 138 -3.54 -3.16 25.49
C ASP A 138 -4.85 -2.78 24.77
N GLY A 139 -4.93 -2.99 23.45
CA GLY A 139 -6.16 -2.85 22.66
C GLY A 139 -6.65 -1.41 22.44
N ASN A 140 -5.91 -0.41 22.91
CA ASN A 140 -6.24 1.01 22.72
C ASN A 140 -5.42 1.59 21.56
N LYS A 141 -5.83 1.27 20.33
CA LYS A 141 -5.05 1.56 19.12
C LYS A 141 -5.37 2.90 18.45
N GLY A 142 -6.01 3.84 19.16
CA GLY A 142 -6.37 5.15 18.61
C GLY A 142 -7.22 5.10 17.34
N VAL A 143 -7.33 6.25 16.67
CA VAL A 143 -7.94 6.40 15.34
C VAL A 143 -7.07 7.33 14.51
N VAL A 144 -7.00 7.08 13.20
CA VAL A 144 -6.24 7.95 12.31
C VAL A 144 -7.02 9.25 12.12
N LYS A 145 -6.38 10.37 12.43
CA LYS A 145 -7.02 11.68 12.35
C LYS A 145 -6.79 12.31 10.98
N ILE A 146 -7.87 12.48 10.22
CA ILE A 146 -7.84 13.27 8.98
C ILE A 146 -7.65 14.75 9.32
N LEU A 147 -6.61 15.38 8.77
CA LEU A 147 -6.28 16.78 9.00
C LEU A 147 -6.94 17.70 7.97
N HIS A 148 -6.60 17.53 6.69
CA HIS A 148 -7.13 18.32 5.58
C HIS A 148 -6.82 17.65 4.23
N PRO A 149 -7.51 18.04 3.13
CA PRO A 149 -7.11 17.61 1.79
C PRO A 149 -5.64 17.87 1.51
N TYR A 150 -4.97 16.96 0.82
CA TYR A 150 -3.56 17.08 0.48
C TYR A 150 -3.35 16.62 -0.96
N GLU A 151 -2.93 17.53 -1.83
CA GLU A 151 -2.69 17.20 -3.23
C GLU A 151 -1.33 16.53 -3.40
N LEU A 152 -1.37 15.31 -3.91
CA LEU A 152 -0.17 14.57 -4.33
C LEU A 152 0.19 14.90 -5.78
N PRO A 153 1.48 14.85 -6.14
CA PRO A 153 1.89 15.01 -7.54
C PRO A 153 1.24 13.94 -8.41
N VAL A 154 0.85 14.32 -9.63
CA VAL A 154 0.40 13.36 -10.64
C VAL A 154 1.63 12.74 -11.27
N LEU A 155 1.74 11.41 -11.15
CA LEU A 155 2.88 10.64 -11.60
C LEU A 155 2.41 9.58 -12.59
N HIS A 156 3.28 9.28 -13.55
CA HIS A 156 3.02 8.30 -14.60
C HIS A 156 4.06 7.20 -14.53
N PHE A 157 3.64 5.96 -14.65
CA PHE A 157 4.52 4.80 -14.60
C PHE A 157 4.42 4.00 -15.90
N ASP A 158 5.51 3.31 -16.25
CA ASP A 158 5.51 2.35 -17.34
C ASP A 158 4.80 1.04 -16.92
N GLY A 159 4.68 0.10 -17.86
CA GLY A 159 3.99 -1.17 -17.63
C GLY A 159 4.63 -2.07 -16.56
N VAL A 160 5.86 -1.79 -16.10
CA VAL A 160 6.52 -2.54 -15.03
C VAL A 160 6.72 -1.70 -13.76
N GLY A 161 6.13 -0.51 -13.67
CA GLY A 161 6.17 0.34 -12.47
C GLY A 161 7.40 1.24 -12.33
N ASN A 162 8.14 1.53 -13.42
CA ASN A 162 9.13 2.61 -13.38
C ASN A 162 8.46 3.96 -13.63
N LEU A 163 8.90 4.98 -12.90
CA LEU A 163 8.44 6.35 -13.12
C LEU A 163 8.86 6.83 -14.52
N LEU A 164 7.89 7.32 -15.29
CA LEU A 164 8.14 8.00 -16.54
C LEU A 164 8.55 9.43 -16.22
N ASN A 165 9.79 9.79 -16.56
CA ASN A 165 10.26 11.17 -16.42
C ASN A 165 9.31 12.11 -17.17
N VAL A 166 8.79 13.10 -16.44
CA VAL A 166 8.02 14.23 -16.98
C VAL A 166 8.98 15.34 -17.39
#